data_AF-A0AA88H6Q0-F1
#
_entry.id   AF-A0AA88H6Q0-F1
#
_cell.length_a   1.000
_cell.length_b   1.000
_cell.length_c   1.000
_cell.angle_alpha   90.00
_cell.angle_beta   90.00
_cell.angle_gamma   90.00
#
_symmetry.space_group_name_H-M   'P 1'
#
loop_
_entity.id
_entity.type
_entity.pdbx_description
1 polymer ?
#
loop_
_entity_poly.entity_id
_entity_poly.type
_entity_poly.pdbx_seq_one_letter_code
_entity_poly.pdbx_strand_id
1 'polypeptide(L)'
;NFGVLEGLPFGALQDAAAKENISTAIYKPENGESNIDMRERAADYFKDLCDLVFNDPAEPEQVALFTHGGWMRELCIHLISNHGCALKGTKGQCATQVSPNTGVTSLLVKRCGSGKIQAELLKWHDISHLDPDQPVIKSLGI
;
A
#
# COMPACT_ATOMS: atom_id res chain seq x y z
N ASN A 1 0.34 12.10 3.15
CA ASN A 1 0.03 13.50 3.49
C ASN A 1 -0.16 14.27 2.18
N PHE A 2 -1.32 14.91 1.98
CA PHE A 2 -1.58 15.69 0.74
C PHE A 2 -1.20 17.18 0.86
N GLY A 3 -0.63 17.60 1.99
CA GLY A 3 -0.15 18.95 2.23
C GLY A 3 -1.26 19.99 2.08
N VAL A 4 -0.97 21.06 1.35
CA VAL A 4 -1.94 22.13 1.05
C VAL A 4 -3.19 21.66 0.27
N LEU A 5 -3.18 20.42 -0.26
CA LEU A 5 -4.30 19.83 -0.98
C LEU A 5 -5.21 18.96 -0.10
N GLU A 6 -4.92 18.82 1.20
CA GLU A 6 -5.78 18.08 2.12
C GLU A 6 -7.19 18.70 2.21
N GLY A 7 -8.22 17.85 2.18
CA GLY A 7 -9.62 18.26 2.19
C GLY A 7 -10.16 18.76 0.85
N LEU A 8 -9.32 18.90 -0.18
CA LEU A 8 -9.76 19.26 -1.53
C LEU A 8 -10.18 18.01 -2.34
N PRO A 9 -11.00 18.19 -3.40
CA PRO A 9 -11.29 17.11 -4.33
C PRO A 9 -10.02 16.58 -4.99
N PHE A 10 -9.99 15.28 -5.30
CA PHE A 10 -8.84 14.65 -5.97
C PHE A 10 -8.44 15.34 -7.28
N GLY A 11 -9.39 15.94 -8.00
CA GLY A 11 -9.12 16.74 -9.19
C GLY A 11 -8.12 17.88 -8.96
N ALA A 12 -8.07 18.47 -7.75
CA ALA A 12 -7.09 19.51 -7.42
C ALA A 12 -5.65 18.99 -7.47
N LEU A 13 -5.42 17.73 -7.09
CA LEU A 13 -4.11 17.08 -7.21
C LEU A 13 -3.74 16.84 -8.68
N GLN A 14 -4.70 16.41 -9.50
CA GLN A 14 -4.50 16.20 -10.93
C GLN A 14 -4.15 17.52 -11.63
N ASP A 15 -4.89 18.58 -11.34
CA ASP A 15 -4.66 19.91 -11.90
C ASP A 15 -3.31 20.48 -11.47
N ALA A 16 -2.92 20.29 -10.21
CA ALA A 16 -1.62 20.75 -9.71
C ALA A 16 -0.45 20.03 -10.39
N ALA A 17 -0.53 18.70 -10.50
CA ALA A 17 0.48 17.92 -11.21
C ALA A 17 0.57 18.29 -12.71
N ALA A 18 -0.59 18.51 -13.36
CA ALA A 18 -0.65 18.91 -14.76
C ALA A 18 -0.03 20.28 -15.03
N LYS A 19 -0.20 21.25 -14.12
CA LYS A 19 0.44 22.58 -14.22
C LYS A 19 1.97 22.49 -14.25
N GLU A 20 2.53 21.49 -13.60
CA GLU A 20 3.97 21.23 -13.58
C GLU A 20 4.44 20.24 -14.66
N ASN A 21 3.52 19.78 -15.52
CA ASN A 21 3.78 18.78 -16.57
C ASN A 21 4.37 17.46 -16.03
N ILE A 22 3.96 17.04 -14.82
CA ILE A 22 4.36 15.77 -14.21
C ILE A 22 3.15 14.91 -13.87
N SER A 23 3.36 13.60 -13.72
CA SER A 23 2.27 12.70 -13.32
C SER A 23 1.95 12.86 -11.83
N THR A 24 0.70 12.58 -11.46
CA THR A 24 0.25 12.57 -10.06
C THR A 24 1.06 11.61 -9.19
N ALA A 25 1.67 10.58 -9.79
CA ALA A 25 2.47 9.60 -9.06
C ALA A 25 3.81 10.16 -8.56
N ILE A 26 4.34 11.22 -9.19
CA ILE A 26 5.62 11.82 -8.80
C ILE A 26 5.48 13.26 -8.31
N TYR A 27 4.29 13.87 -8.49
CA TYR A 27 3.99 15.19 -7.95
C TYR A 27 4.05 15.18 -6.42
N LYS A 28 4.65 16.24 -5.86
CA LYS A 28 4.76 16.45 -4.42
C LYS A 28 4.05 17.76 -4.07
N PRO A 29 2.88 17.69 -3.41
CA PRO A 29 2.22 18.90 -2.93
C PRO A 29 3.10 19.66 -1.93
N GLU A 30 2.95 20.98 -1.87
CA GLU A 30 3.58 21.79 -0.82
C GLU A 30 3.18 21.25 0.57
N ASN A 31 4.18 21.02 1.43
CA ASN A 31 4.04 20.38 2.74
C ASN A 31 3.43 18.96 2.72
N GLY A 32 3.39 18.31 1.54
CA GLY A 32 2.87 16.96 1.33
C GLY A 32 3.94 15.95 0.96
N GLU A 33 3.50 14.74 0.66
CA GLU A 33 4.31 13.61 0.20
C GLU A 33 3.95 13.25 -1.25
N SER A 34 4.96 12.89 -2.04
CA SER A 34 4.75 12.13 -3.29
C SER A 34 4.52 10.64 -2.98
N ASN A 35 4.12 9.85 -3.98
CA ASN A 35 4.06 8.40 -3.81
C ASN A 35 5.44 7.78 -3.59
N ILE A 36 6.51 8.43 -4.06
CA ILE A 36 7.89 7.96 -3.85
C ILE A 36 8.25 8.10 -2.37
N ASP A 37 8.04 9.28 -1.79
CA ASP A 37 8.26 9.53 -0.35
C ASP A 37 7.46 8.51 0.50
N MET A 38 6.20 8.27 0.12
CA MET A 38 5.32 7.32 0.80
C MET A 38 5.83 5.87 0.70
N ARG A 39 6.37 5.48 -0.46
CA ARG A 39 6.92 4.14 -0.69
C ARG A 39 8.18 3.90 0.13
N GLU A 40 9.05 4.89 0.25
CA GLU A 40 10.26 4.80 1.09
C GLU A 40 9.87 4.56 2.55
N ARG A 41 8.94 5.36 3.08
CA ARG A 41 8.45 5.17 4.46
C ARG A 41 7.73 3.83 4.66
N ALA A 42 7.04 3.34 3.65
CA ALA A 42 6.42 2.01 3.70
C ALA A 42 7.46 0.87 3.72
N ALA A 43 8.55 1.03 2.97
CA ALA A 43 9.67 0.10 2.95
C ALA A 43 10.40 0.09 4.31
N ASP A 44 10.68 1.26 4.88
CA ASP A 44 11.34 1.39 6.17
C ASP A 44 10.51 0.73 7.28
N TYR A 45 9.20 1.02 7.33
CA TYR A 45 8.30 0.38 8.28
C TYR A 45 8.29 -1.15 8.12
N PHE A 46 8.25 -1.65 6.88
CA PHE A 46 8.24 -3.09 6.63
C PHE A 46 9.53 -3.77 7.08
N LYS A 47 10.68 -3.12 6.84
CA LYS A 47 11.98 -3.60 7.32
C LYS A 47 11.99 -3.67 8.84
N ASP A 48 11.60 -2.60 9.53
CA ASP A 48 11.59 -2.54 10.99
C ASP A 48 10.63 -3.56 11.59
N LEU A 49 9.46 -3.77 10.97
CA LEU A 49 8.52 -4.81 11.37
C LEU A 49 9.12 -6.23 11.20
N CYS A 50 9.81 -6.49 10.10
CA CYS A 50 10.49 -7.77 9.89
C CYS A 50 11.61 -7.98 10.91
N ASP A 51 12.38 -6.92 11.22
CA ASP A 51 13.44 -6.99 12.21
C ASP A 51 12.89 -7.26 13.61
N LEU A 52 11.76 -6.65 13.98
CA LEU A 52 11.07 -6.93 15.24
C LEU A 52 10.64 -8.41 15.30
N VAL A 53 9.83 -8.85 14.33
CA VAL A 53 9.18 -10.17 14.37
C VAL A 53 10.18 -11.32 14.22
N PHE A 54 11.20 -11.20 13.36
CA PHE A 54 12.11 -12.30 13.10
C PHE A 54 13.32 -12.36 14.04
N ASN A 55 13.58 -11.32 14.82
CA ASN A 55 14.72 -11.32 15.75
C ASN A 55 14.30 -11.58 17.20
N ASP A 56 13.01 -11.51 17.53
CA ASP A 56 12.49 -11.82 18.86
C ASP A 56 11.50 -12.99 18.82
N PRO A 57 11.83 -14.16 19.42
CA PRO A 57 10.95 -15.32 19.45
C PRO A 57 9.69 -15.14 20.33
N ALA A 58 9.58 -14.05 21.09
CA ALA A 58 8.37 -13.70 21.84
C ALA A 58 7.35 -12.92 20.99
N GLU A 59 7.72 -12.43 19.80
CA GLU A 59 6.83 -11.66 18.92
C GLU A 59 5.78 -12.55 18.24
N PRO A 60 4.61 -11.99 17.89
CA PRO A 60 3.50 -12.77 17.38
C PRO A 60 3.77 -13.27 15.96
N GLU A 61 3.34 -14.51 15.67
CA GLU A 61 3.39 -15.09 14.33
C GLU A 61 2.45 -14.38 13.32
N GLN A 62 1.50 -13.57 13.81
CA GLN A 62 0.54 -12.83 12.99
C GLN A 62 0.45 -11.37 13.43
N VAL A 63 0.59 -10.46 12.46
CA VAL A 63 0.51 -9.02 12.65
C VAL A 63 -0.68 -8.47 11.87
N ALA A 64 -1.54 -7.70 12.53
CA ALA A 64 -2.61 -6.96 11.90
C ALA A 64 -2.20 -5.49 11.71
N LEU A 65 -2.24 -5.01 10.47
CA LEU A 65 -1.93 -3.63 10.11
C LEU A 65 -3.19 -2.92 9.60
N PHE A 66 -3.55 -1.81 10.26
CA PHE A 66 -4.62 -0.92 9.83
C PHE A 66 -3.99 0.36 9.27
N THR A 67 -4.29 0.68 8.00
CA THR A 67 -3.64 1.78 7.27
C THR A 67 -4.57 2.33 6.19
N HIS A 68 -4.04 3.19 5.32
CA HIS A 68 -4.76 3.84 4.23
C HIS A 68 -4.48 3.16 2.89
N GLY A 69 -5.43 3.24 1.96
CA GLY A 69 -5.32 2.58 0.66
C GLY A 69 -4.12 3.03 -0.19
N GLY A 70 -3.78 4.33 -0.16
CA GLY A 70 -2.59 4.85 -0.86
C GLY A 70 -1.29 4.28 -0.31
N TRP A 71 -1.16 4.22 1.02
CA TRP A 71 0.02 3.66 1.67
C TRP A 71 0.13 2.15 1.44
N MET A 72 -0.99 1.42 1.55
CA MET A 72 -1.05 -0.02 1.26
C MET A 72 -0.61 -0.33 -0.18
N ARG A 73 -1.08 0.45 -1.15
CA ARG A 73 -0.68 0.35 -2.56
C ARG A 73 0.84 0.48 -2.71
N GLU A 74 1.44 1.49 -2.08
CA GLU A 74 2.90 1.70 -2.16
C GLU A 74 3.72 0.61 -1.47
N LEU A 75 3.26 0.10 -0.32
CA LEU A 75 3.86 -1.09 0.30
C LEU A 75 3.80 -2.29 -0.64
N CYS A 76 2.65 -2.55 -1.27
CA CYS A 76 2.48 -3.68 -2.18
C CYS A 76 3.41 -3.57 -3.40
N ILE A 77 3.53 -2.39 -4.00
CA ILE A 77 4.50 -2.13 -5.07
C ILE A 77 5.92 -2.46 -4.60
N HIS A 78 6.32 -1.98 -3.42
CA HIS A 78 7.63 -2.30 -2.85
C HIS A 78 7.86 -3.81 -2.68
N LEU A 79 6.88 -4.55 -2.14
CA LEU A 79 6.97 -5.99 -1.92
C LEU A 79 7.08 -6.78 -3.23
N ILE A 80 6.36 -6.37 -4.27
CA ILE A 80 6.43 -6.98 -5.60
C ILE A 80 7.81 -6.76 -6.21
N SER A 81 8.31 -5.52 -6.16
CA SER A 81 9.59 -5.15 -6.77
C SER A 81 10.80 -5.74 -6.05
N ASN A 82 10.77 -5.83 -4.71
CA ASN A 82 11.97 -6.11 -3.92
C ASN A 82 11.93 -7.45 -3.16
N HIS A 83 10.73 -7.97 -2.87
CA HIS A 83 10.55 -9.16 -2.03
C HIS A 83 9.95 -10.37 -2.77
N GLY A 84 9.92 -10.33 -4.10
CA GLY A 84 9.43 -11.43 -4.93
C GLY A 84 7.96 -11.77 -4.70
N CYS A 85 7.18 -10.80 -4.24
CA CYS A 85 5.75 -10.96 -4.01
C CYS A 85 5.04 -11.12 -5.36
N ALA A 86 4.75 -12.36 -5.73
CA ALA A 86 3.93 -12.64 -6.90
C ALA A 86 2.46 -12.43 -6.55
N LEU A 87 1.78 -11.54 -7.29
CA LEU A 87 0.33 -11.45 -7.24
C LEU A 87 -0.29 -12.63 -8.00
N LYS A 88 -0.24 -13.82 -7.40
CA LYS A 88 -0.81 -15.04 -7.99
C LYS A 88 -2.32 -14.80 -8.21
N GLY A 89 -2.78 -14.96 -9.45
CA GLY A 89 -4.20 -14.86 -9.81
C GLY A 89 -4.69 -13.46 -10.20
N THR A 90 -3.87 -12.42 -10.15
CA THR A 90 -4.27 -11.09 -10.65
C THR A 90 -3.48 -10.73 -11.90
N LYS A 91 -4.17 -10.24 -12.94
CA LYS A 91 -3.51 -9.61 -14.10
C LYS A 91 -2.68 -8.44 -13.56
N GLY A 92 -1.41 -8.30 -13.96
CA GLY A 92 -0.39 -7.44 -13.32
C GLY A 92 -0.71 -5.94 -13.11
N GLN A 93 -1.91 -5.46 -13.48
CA GLN A 93 -2.45 -4.13 -13.20
C GLN A 93 -3.09 -4.00 -11.79
N CYS A 94 -3.32 -5.09 -11.06
CA CYS A 94 -3.94 -5.02 -9.74
C CYS A 94 -3.03 -4.45 -8.65
N ALA A 95 -1.69 -4.54 -8.80
CA ALA A 95 -0.70 -4.01 -7.86
C ALA A 95 -0.87 -2.50 -7.57
N THR A 96 -1.40 -1.77 -8.54
CA THR A 96 -1.55 -0.32 -8.48
C THR A 96 -2.95 0.12 -8.05
N GLN A 97 -3.84 -0.81 -7.72
CA GLN A 97 -5.18 -0.44 -7.26
C GLN A 97 -5.14 -0.03 -5.80
N VAL A 98 -5.86 1.04 -5.47
CA VAL A 98 -6.07 1.44 -4.08
C VAL A 98 -7.02 0.46 -3.41
N SER A 99 -6.73 0.10 -2.16
CA SER A 99 -7.59 -0.79 -1.37
C SER A 99 -8.99 -0.20 -1.24
N PRO A 100 -10.05 -1.00 -1.43
CA PRO A 100 -11.38 -0.61 -1.00
C PRO A 100 -11.36 -0.36 0.52
N ASN A 101 -12.31 0.46 0.99
CA ASN A 101 -12.50 0.66 2.42
C ASN A 101 -12.74 -0.68 3.09
N THR A 102 -12.07 -0.88 4.23
CA THR A 102 -12.08 -2.11 5.04
C THR A 102 -11.71 -3.39 4.28
N GLY A 103 -11.16 -3.30 3.07
CA GLY A 103 -10.64 -4.46 2.35
C GLY A 103 -9.47 -5.11 3.10
N VAL A 104 -9.46 -6.44 3.14
CA VAL A 104 -8.42 -7.21 3.84
C VAL A 104 -7.42 -7.78 2.84
N THR A 105 -6.14 -7.41 3.01
CA THR A 105 -5.02 -8.01 2.29
C THR A 105 -4.22 -8.88 3.25
N SER A 106 -3.96 -10.13 2.87
CA SER A 106 -3.20 -11.08 3.68
C SER A 106 -1.92 -11.49 2.97
N LEU A 107 -0.79 -11.36 3.67
CA LEU A 107 0.55 -11.65 3.18
C LEU A 107 1.18 -12.72 4.05
N LEU A 108 1.90 -13.65 3.42
CA LEU A 108 2.82 -14.55 4.10
C LEU A 108 4.23 -14.02 3.91
N VAL A 109 4.88 -13.64 5.00
CA VAL A 109 6.26 -13.13 5.00
C VAL A 109 7.18 -14.20 5.58
N LYS A 110 8.27 -14.50 4.88
CA LYS A 110 9.25 -15.52 5.26
C LYS A 110 10.67 -14.94 5.20
N ARG A 111 11.50 -15.29 6.17
CA ARG A 111 12.95 -15.12 6.11
C ARG A 111 13.58 -16.40 5.56
N CYS A 112 14.18 -16.33 4.37
CA CYS A 112 14.89 -17.44 3.75
C CYS A 112 16.29 -17.61 4.36
N GLY A 113 16.93 -18.77 4.16
CA GLY A 113 18.24 -19.10 4.77
C GLY A 113 19.40 -18.15 4.44
N SER A 114 19.27 -17.27 3.45
CA SER A 114 20.22 -16.19 3.16
C SER A 114 19.95 -14.89 3.94
N GLY A 115 18.99 -14.89 4.88
CA GLY A 115 18.47 -13.69 5.53
C GLY A 115 17.52 -12.86 4.64
N LYS A 116 17.37 -13.23 3.36
CA LYS A 116 16.46 -12.57 2.42
C LYS A 116 15.02 -12.71 2.87
N ILE A 117 14.29 -11.59 2.91
CA ILE A 117 12.85 -11.57 3.13
C ILE A 117 12.11 -11.82 1.82
N GLN A 118 11.18 -12.77 1.83
CA GLN A 118 10.25 -13.05 0.75
C GLN A 118 8.82 -12.84 1.24
N ALA A 119 7.99 -12.23 0.41
CA ALA A 119 6.56 -12.09 0.65
C ALA A 119 5.76 -12.89 -0.39
N GLU A 120 4.61 -13.42 0.02
CA GLU A 120 3.63 -14.08 -0.85
C GLU A 120 2.25 -13.52 -0.54
N LEU A 121 1.53 -13.10 -1.58
CA LEU A 121 0.16 -12.63 -1.44
C LEU A 121 -0.79 -13.81 -1.32
N LEU A 122 -1.54 -13.87 -0.22
CA LEU A 122 -2.55 -14.90 0.02
C LEU A 122 -3.96 -14.40 -0.34
N LYS A 123 -4.26 -13.15 0.01
CA LYS A 123 -5.56 -12.50 -0.27
C LYS A 123 -5.35 -11.06 -0.68
N TRP A 124 -6.05 -10.63 -1.73
CA TRP A 124 -6.00 -9.27 -2.25
C TRP A 124 -7.34 -8.57 -2.02
N HIS A 125 -7.35 -7.48 -1.24
CA HIS A 125 -8.53 -6.61 -1.10
C HIS A 125 -9.85 -7.39 -0.85
N ASP A 126 -9.78 -8.40 0.04
CA ASP A 126 -10.92 -9.26 0.36
C ASP A 126 -12.01 -8.42 1.05
N ILE A 127 -13.14 -8.28 0.35
CA ILE A 127 -14.35 -7.59 0.82
C ILE A 127 -15.51 -8.55 1.02
N SER A 128 -15.27 -9.88 0.99
CA SER A 128 -16.34 -10.88 1.13
C SER A 128 -17.07 -10.82 2.48
N HIS A 129 -16.49 -10.16 3.47
CA HIS A 129 -17.07 -9.92 4.78
C HIS A 129 -18.01 -8.71 4.83
N LEU A 130 -18.03 -7.88 3.78
CA LEU A 130 -18.91 -6.72 3.70
C LEU A 130 -20.27 -7.13 3.14
N ASP A 131 -21.32 -6.52 3.67
CA ASP A 131 -22.67 -6.68 3.15
C ASP A 131 -22.76 -6.02 1.75
N PRO A 132 -23.08 -6.78 0.68
CA PRO A 132 -23.16 -6.24 -0.66
C PRO A 132 -24.24 -5.17 -0.83
N ASP A 133 -25.25 -5.15 0.05
CA ASP A 133 -26.36 -4.20 0.00
C ASP A 133 -26.08 -2.93 0.82
N GLN A 134 -24.97 -2.88 1.56
CA GLN A 134 -24.56 -1.69 2.27
C GLN A 134 -24.05 -0.61 1.29
N PRO A 135 -24.50 0.65 1.40
CA PRO A 135 -24.02 1.71 0.53
C PRO A 135 -22.51 1.88 0.67
N VAL A 136 -21.78 1.48 -0.37
CA VAL A 136 -20.34 1.72 -0.48
C VAL A 136 -20.17 3.18 -0.89
N ILE A 137 -19.57 3.98 -0.01
CA ILE A 137 -18.98 5.26 -0.44
C ILE A 137 -17.85 4.88 -1.39
N LYS A 138 -18.12 4.97 -2.69
CA LYS A 138 -17.09 4.73 -3.71
C LYS A 138 -16.05 5.82 -3.53
N SER A 139 -14.86 5.44 -3.05
CA SER A 139 -13.65 6.21 -3.28
C SER A 139 -13.63 6.55 -4.77
N LEU A 140 -13.54 7.84 -5.11
CA LEU A 140 -13.23 8.24 -6.49
C LEU A 140 -12.00 7.43 -6.90
N GLY A 141 -12.13 6.68 -8.00
CA GLY A 141 -11.06 5.81 -8.47
C GLY A 141 -9.78 6.61 -8.62
N ILE A 142 -8.79 6.25 -7.80
CA ILE A 142 -7.41 6.74 -7.85
C ILE A 142 -6.62 5.75 -8.69
#